data_AF-A0A9D7DAN8-F1
#
_entry.id   AF-A0A9D7DAN8-F1
#
_cell.length_a   1.000
_cell.length_b   1.000
_cell.length_c   1.000
_cell.angle_alpha   90.00
_cell.angle_beta   90.00
_cell.angle_gamma   90.00
#
_symmetry.space_group_name_H-M   'P 1'
#
loop_
_entity.id
_entity.type
_entity.pdbx_description
1 polymer ?
#
loop_
_entity_poly.entity_id
_entity_poly.type
_entity_poly.pdbx_seq_one_letter_code
_entity_poly.pdbx_strand_id
1 'polypeptide(L)'
;MRPLFLLFILLGAGRSFAQTPFYPDHILLMNGEIIDTRVLGQSTLEIRYLEFGKNGRTKERSEPTESVFSVTDSLGRERVWYFMDTLFGNDMSLDEMRCFIKGEQDARSGYKPRWAMWGGFVFGAGATIAGNLEMNSLFLPPLYAGAMILPRIHVTKGSLTDPTMEGNEEYAYGYSKVGKSKRVVRSLISTFAGVAVGLAVRQLIINPNLEGYD
;
A
#
# COMPACT_ATOMS: atom_id res chain seq x y z
N MET A 1 59.95 -19.15 -30.17
CA MET A 1 58.99 -18.18 -29.61
C MET A 1 57.57 -18.78 -29.55
N ARG A 2 57.37 -19.85 -28.77
CA ARG A 2 56.10 -20.61 -28.75
C ARG A 2 55.58 -21.09 -27.36
N PRO A 3 56.06 -20.63 -26.19
CA PRO A 3 55.38 -20.99 -24.93
C PRO A 3 54.55 -19.88 -24.29
N LEU A 4 54.63 -18.61 -24.74
CA LEU A 4 53.99 -17.48 -24.06
C LEU A 4 52.47 -17.38 -24.31
N PHE A 5 51.96 -17.94 -25.41
CA PHE A 5 50.54 -17.86 -25.79
C PHE A 5 49.64 -18.86 -25.05
N LEU A 6 50.19 -19.95 -24.50
CA LEU A 6 49.42 -20.95 -23.75
C LEU A 6 49.12 -20.50 -22.30
N LEU A 7 49.93 -19.59 -21.74
CA LEU A 7 49.70 -19.05 -20.39
C LEU A 7 48.50 -18.09 -20.36
N PHE A 8 48.19 -17.41 -21.48
CA PHE A 8 47.07 -16.47 -21.55
C PHE A 8 45.70 -17.14 -21.68
N ILE A 9 45.63 -18.37 -22.17
CA ILE A 9 44.38 -19.12 -22.31
C ILE A 9 44.00 -19.83 -20.99
N LEU A 10 44.99 -20.21 -20.17
CA LEU A 10 44.76 -20.82 -18.85
C LEU A 10 44.36 -19.83 -17.74
N LEU A 11 44.60 -18.54 -17.94
CA LEU A 11 44.18 -17.47 -17.01
C LEU A 11 42.73 -16.98 -17.25
N GLY A 12 42.08 -17.39 -18.35
CA GLY A 12 40.70 -17.02 -18.67
C GLY A 12 39.62 -17.95 -18.09
N ALA A 13 40.01 -19.08 -17.48
CA ALA A 13 39.07 -20.09 -16.99
C ALA A 13 38.59 -19.86 -15.54
N GLY A 14 39.08 -18.81 -14.88
CA GLY A 14 38.71 -18.47 -13.51
C GLY A 14 37.59 -17.44 -13.47
N ARG A 15 36.45 -17.83 -12.88
CA ARG A 15 35.35 -16.99 -12.37
C ARG A 15 34.14 -16.80 -13.27
N SER A 16 33.53 -17.91 -13.66
CA SER A 16 32.07 -17.99 -13.60
C SER A 16 31.70 -18.56 -12.23
N PHE A 17 31.73 -17.72 -11.19
CA PHE A 17 30.90 -18.00 -10.02
C PHE A 17 29.47 -17.85 -10.53
N ALA A 18 28.82 -18.99 -10.78
CA ALA A 18 27.36 -19.02 -10.90
C ALA A 18 26.82 -18.45 -9.60
N GLN A 19 26.44 -17.17 -9.60
CA GLN A 19 25.56 -16.64 -8.57
C GLN A 19 24.25 -17.39 -8.78
N THR A 20 24.01 -18.40 -7.94
CA THR A 20 22.70 -19.01 -7.86
C THR A 20 21.72 -17.86 -7.61
N PRO A 21 20.66 -17.72 -8.43
CA PRO A 21 19.65 -16.69 -8.18
C PRO A 21 19.12 -16.90 -6.75
N PHE A 22 19.35 -15.92 -5.90
CA PHE A 22 18.78 -15.90 -4.57
C PHE A 22 17.29 -15.64 -4.73
N TYR A 23 16.48 -16.69 -4.59
CA TYR A 23 15.03 -16.55 -4.47
C TYR A 23 14.72 -16.25 -3.01
N PRO A 24 14.24 -15.04 -2.68
CA PRO A 24 13.81 -14.74 -1.31
C PRO A 24 12.58 -15.59 -0.96
N ASP A 25 12.43 -15.87 0.32
CA ASP A 25 11.17 -16.36 0.88
C ASP A 25 10.16 -15.21 0.91
N HIS A 26 8.88 -15.54 0.83
CA HIS A 26 7.80 -14.55 0.89
C HIS A 26 6.94 -14.80 2.12
N ILE A 27 6.73 -13.77 2.94
CA ILE A 27 5.72 -13.77 4.00
C ILE A 27 4.53 -12.96 3.51
N LEU A 28 3.38 -13.61 3.35
CA LEU A 28 2.11 -12.97 3.04
C LEU A 28 1.38 -12.66 4.34
N LEU A 29 1.12 -11.38 4.58
CA LEU A 29 0.38 -10.93 5.76
C LEU A 29 -1.13 -10.95 5.50
N MET A 30 -1.89 -10.96 6.61
CA MET A 30 -3.35 -10.91 6.61
C MET A 30 -3.93 -9.64 5.96
N ASN A 31 -3.14 -8.58 5.86
CA ASN A 31 -3.50 -7.32 5.19
C ASN A 31 -3.07 -7.28 3.69
N GLY A 32 -2.64 -8.42 3.15
CA GLY A 32 -2.15 -8.59 1.78
C GLY A 32 -0.80 -7.96 1.47
N GLU A 33 -0.06 -7.45 2.46
CA GLU A 33 1.35 -7.08 2.29
C GLU A 33 2.22 -8.33 2.10
N ILE A 34 3.19 -8.24 1.19
CA ILE A 34 4.15 -9.30 0.91
C ILE A 34 5.52 -8.78 1.36
N ILE A 35 6.16 -9.53 2.25
CA ILE A 35 7.51 -9.24 2.73
C ILE A 35 8.48 -10.22 2.06
N ASP A 36 9.34 -9.69 1.19
CA ASP A 36 10.43 -10.45 0.57
C ASP A 36 11.61 -10.53 1.53
N THR A 37 11.96 -11.75 1.97
CA THR A 37 12.82 -11.94 3.13
C THR A 37 13.58 -13.27 3.09
N ARG A 38 14.37 -13.56 4.14
CA ARG A 38 14.85 -14.92 4.45
C ARG A 38 14.30 -15.32 5.80
N VAL A 39 13.53 -16.39 5.86
CA VAL A 39 12.94 -16.90 7.11
C VAL A 39 14.03 -17.61 7.92
N LEU A 40 14.22 -17.19 9.16
CA LEU A 40 15.19 -17.77 10.09
C LEU A 40 14.57 -18.85 10.96
N GLY A 41 13.31 -18.66 11.37
CA GLY A 41 12.61 -19.57 12.24
C GLY A 41 11.11 -19.29 12.25
N GLN A 42 10.33 -20.35 12.37
CA GLN A 42 8.88 -20.28 12.47
C GLN A 42 8.46 -20.94 13.78
N SER A 43 7.74 -20.20 14.63
CA SER A 43 7.21 -20.69 15.90
C SER A 43 5.70 -20.44 15.97
N THR A 44 5.04 -20.91 17.01
CA THR A 44 3.61 -20.66 17.23
C THR A 44 3.30 -19.20 17.57
N LEU A 45 4.27 -18.46 18.10
CA LEU A 45 4.08 -17.07 18.54
C LEU A 45 4.50 -16.09 17.45
N GLU A 46 5.67 -16.31 16.85
CA GLU A 46 6.25 -15.40 15.87
C GLU A 46 7.01 -16.11 14.75
N ILE A 47 7.12 -15.43 13.62
CA ILE A 47 7.95 -15.79 12.48
C ILE A 47 9.12 -14.81 12.43
N ARG A 48 10.34 -15.32 12.61
CA ARG A 48 11.57 -14.54 12.58
C ARG A 48 12.19 -14.56 11.20
N TYR A 49 12.60 -13.40 10.71
CA TYR A 49 13.10 -13.23 9.36
C TYR A 49 14.16 -12.13 9.23
N LEU A 50 14.96 -12.18 8.16
CA LEU A 50 15.93 -11.15 7.81
C LEU A 50 15.37 -10.21 6.74
N GLU A 51 15.00 -9.01 7.18
CA GLU A 51 14.63 -7.94 6.26
C GLU A 51 15.87 -7.36 5.58
N PHE A 52 15.83 -7.28 4.25
CA PHE A 52 16.88 -6.68 3.44
C PHE A 52 16.67 -5.16 3.33
N GLY A 53 17.41 -4.40 4.14
CA GLY A 53 17.41 -2.94 4.08
C GLY A 53 18.20 -2.39 2.89
N LYS A 54 18.12 -1.07 2.71
CA LYS A 54 18.91 -0.35 1.72
C LYS A 54 20.41 -0.52 2.01
N ASN A 55 21.22 -0.72 0.96
CA ASN A 55 22.68 -0.86 1.02
C ASN A 55 23.19 -2.17 1.68
N GLY A 56 22.44 -3.27 1.57
CA GLY A 56 22.89 -4.59 2.03
C GLY A 56 22.90 -4.76 3.55
N ARG A 57 22.35 -3.80 4.30
CA ARG A 57 22.11 -3.97 5.74
C ARG A 57 20.96 -4.94 5.94
N THR A 58 21.21 -6.02 6.66
CA THR A 58 20.15 -6.93 7.09
C THR A 58 19.72 -6.56 8.50
N LYS A 59 18.41 -6.57 8.75
CA LYS A 59 17.85 -6.41 10.08
C LYS A 59 16.99 -7.61 10.39
N GLU A 60 17.23 -8.22 11.54
CA GLU A 60 16.33 -9.23 12.05
C GLU A 60 15.03 -8.60 12.55
N ARG A 61 13.91 -9.18 12.13
CA ARG A 61 12.56 -8.82 12.58
C ARG A 61 11.77 -10.06 12.89
N SER A 62 10.67 -9.86 13.61
CA SER A 62 9.66 -10.87 13.80
C SER A 62 8.27 -10.31 13.52
N GLU A 63 7.43 -11.12 12.90
CA GLU A 63 5.99 -10.88 12.80
C GLU A 63 5.25 -11.86 13.71
N PRO A 64 4.24 -11.41 14.47
CA PRO A 64 3.32 -12.30 15.17
C PRO A 64 2.66 -13.28 14.21
N THR A 65 2.49 -14.53 14.62
CA THR A 65 1.91 -15.57 13.76
C THR A 65 0.46 -15.23 13.36
N GLU A 66 -0.27 -14.56 14.24
CA GLU A 66 -1.65 -14.09 14.01
C GLU A 66 -1.76 -13.05 12.88
N SER A 67 -0.69 -12.33 12.53
CA SER A 67 -0.69 -11.37 11.42
C SER A 67 -0.27 -11.98 10.09
N VAL A 68 0.22 -13.23 10.11
CA VAL A 68 0.75 -13.93 8.94
C VAL A 68 -0.32 -14.86 8.36
N PHE A 69 -0.60 -14.67 7.07
CA PHE A 69 -1.47 -15.57 6.33
C PHE A 69 -0.70 -16.83 5.91
N SER A 70 0.42 -16.66 5.20
CA SER A 70 1.24 -17.77 4.74
C SER A 70 2.72 -17.40 4.57
N VAL A 71 3.57 -18.43 4.57
CA VAL A 71 4.99 -18.32 4.27
C VAL A 71 5.29 -19.21 3.07
N THR A 72 5.83 -18.61 2.01
CA THR A 72 6.29 -19.33 0.82
C THR A 72 7.81 -19.38 0.83
N ASP A 73 8.35 -20.59 0.91
CA ASP A 73 9.79 -20.86 0.84
C ASP A 73 10.34 -20.51 -0.55
N SER A 74 11.63 -20.25 -0.66
CA SER A 74 12.40 -20.07 -1.90
C SER A 74 12.16 -21.15 -2.97
N LEU A 75 11.73 -22.35 -2.55
CA LEU A 75 11.34 -23.47 -3.43
C LEU A 75 9.90 -23.40 -3.94
N GLY A 76 9.15 -22.36 -3.60
CA GLY A 76 7.74 -22.18 -3.96
C GLY A 76 6.76 -22.98 -3.10
N ARG A 77 7.21 -23.59 -1.99
CA ARG A 77 6.35 -24.35 -1.08
C ARG A 77 5.67 -23.40 -0.10
N GLU A 78 4.35 -23.30 -0.18
CA GLU A 78 3.55 -22.47 0.73
C GLU A 78 3.16 -23.26 1.99
N ARG A 79 3.38 -22.66 3.15
CA ARG A 79 2.84 -23.08 4.44
C ARG A 79 1.86 -22.02 4.94
N VAL A 80 0.61 -22.39 5.10
CA VAL A 80 -0.44 -21.50 5.62
C VAL A 80 -0.42 -21.51 7.14
N TRP A 81 -0.43 -20.32 7.74
CA TRP A 81 -0.51 -20.08 9.18
C TRP A 81 -1.91 -19.64 9.61
N TYR A 82 -2.67 -19.06 8.69
CA TYR A 82 -4.07 -18.71 8.91
C TYR A 82 -4.93 -19.93 9.19
N PHE A 83 -5.82 -19.79 10.18
CA PHE A 83 -6.94 -20.69 10.41
C PHE A 83 -8.15 -19.88 10.84
N MET A 84 -9.33 -20.37 10.47
CA MET A 84 -10.60 -19.76 10.85
C MET A 84 -10.82 -19.97 12.35
N ASP A 85 -10.94 -18.87 13.08
CA ASP A 85 -11.23 -18.86 14.51
C ASP A 85 -12.01 -17.59 14.87
N THR A 86 -13.31 -17.79 15.06
CA THR A 86 -14.24 -16.71 15.40
C THR A 86 -13.96 -16.08 16.77
N LEU A 87 -13.23 -16.78 17.67
CA LEU A 87 -12.84 -16.20 18.97
C LEU A 87 -11.78 -15.11 18.82
N PHE A 88 -10.95 -15.20 17.77
CA PHE A 88 -9.92 -14.21 17.44
C PHE A 88 -10.34 -13.25 16.31
N GLY A 89 -11.60 -13.31 15.85
CA GLY A 89 -12.14 -12.48 14.76
C GLY A 89 -11.74 -12.94 13.35
N ASN A 90 -11.24 -14.16 13.21
CA ASN A 90 -10.92 -14.80 11.94
C ASN A 90 -12.15 -15.55 11.43
N ASP A 91 -13.11 -14.81 10.89
CA ASP A 91 -14.43 -15.34 10.51
C ASP A 91 -14.47 -15.93 9.09
N MET A 92 -13.40 -15.76 8.30
CA MET A 92 -13.33 -16.23 6.92
C MET A 92 -12.67 -17.62 6.86
N SER A 93 -13.17 -18.49 5.98
CA SER A 93 -12.44 -19.70 5.60
C SER A 93 -11.12 -19.36 4.89
N LEU A 94 -10.26 -20.36 4.70
CA LEU A 94 -8.97 -20.17 4.06
C LEU A 94 -9.10 -19.62 2.63
N ASP A 95 -10.04 -20.14 1.85
CA ASP A 95 -10.24 -19.70 0.46
C ASP A 95 -10.87 -18.30 0.38
N GLU A 96 -11.81 -18.00 1.28
CA GLU A 96 -12.41 -16.68 1.43
C GLU A 96 -11.35 -15.63 1.78
N MET A 97 -10.47 -15.94 2.74
CA MET A 97 -9.39 -15.05 3.16
C MET A 97 -8.39 -14.79 2.02
N ARG A 98 -8.09 -15.79 1.19
CA ARG A 98 -7.26 -15.59 -0.02
C ARG A 98 -7.91 -14.61 -0.99
N CYS A 99 -9.21 -14.78 -1.25
CA CYS A 99 -9.97 -13.88 -2.12
C CYS A 99 -9.96 -12.45 -1.56
N PHE A 100 -10.20 -12.30 -0.25
CA PHE A 100 -10.16 -11.04 0.47
C PHE A 100 -8.79 -10.35 0.34
N ILE A 101 -7.70 -11.06 0.64
CA ILE A 101 -6.32 -10.57 0.52
C ILE A 101 -6.03 -10.11 -0.91
N LYS A 102 -6.44 -10.90 -1.90
CA LYS A 102 -6.26 -10.55 -3.31
C LYS A 102 -7.00 -9.26 -3.68
N GLY A 103 -8.21 -9.09 -3.17
CA GLY A 103 -8.99 -7.85 -3.30
C GLY A 103 -8.28 -6.64 -2.69
N GLU A 104 -7.71 -6.78 -1.49
CA GLU A 104 -6.92 -5.72 -0.84
C GLU A 104 -5.69 -5.33 -1.67
N GLN A 105 -4.97 -6.31 -2.23
CA GLN A 105 -3.80 -6.08 -3.09
C GLN A 105 -4.15 -5.34 -4.38
N ASP A 106 -5.21 -5.78 -5.07
CA ASP A 106 -5.67 -5.17 -6.32
C ASP A 106 -6.21 -3.75 -6.09
N ALA A 107 -6.88 -3.50 -4.96
CA ALA A 107 -7.24 -2.14 -4.57
C ALA A 107 -6.00 -1.29 -4.25
N ARG A 108 -4.96 -1.88 -3.63
CA ARG A 108 -3.70 -1.17 -3.30
C ARG A 108 -2.92 -0.77 -4.55
N SER A 109 -2.91 -1.58 -5.61
CA SER A 109 -2.23 -1.24 -6.87
C SER A 109 -3.11 -0.39 -7.80
N GLY A 110 -4.39 -0.75 -7.96
CA GLY A 110 -5.24 -0.25 -9.05
C GLY A 110 -6.20 0.87 -8.68
N TYR A 111 -6.74 0.90 -7.45
CA TYR A 111 -7.79 1.86 -7.09
C TYR A 111 -7.27 3.30 -6.97
N LYS A 112 -7.88 4.22 -7.73
CA LYS A 112 -7.55 5.64 -7.80
C LYS A 112 -8.81 6.51 -7.61
N PRO A 113 -9.02 7.14 -6.44
CA PRO A 113 -10.22 7.93 -6.15
C PRO A 113 -10.16 9.34 -6.75
N ARG A 114 -9.99 9.45 -8.08
CA ARG A 114 -9.78 10.75 -8.77
C ARG A 114 -10.94 11.73 -8.55
N TRP A 115 -12.18 11.25 -8.60
CA TRP A 115 -13.36 12.10 -8.41
C TRP A 115 -13.48 12.68 -7.00
N ALA A 116 -13.21 11.87 -5.98
CA ALA A 116 -13.18 12.36 -4.60
C ALA A 116 -12.03 13.35 -4.36
N MET A 117 -10.89 13.16 -5.04
CA MET A 117 -9.77 14.10 -4.99
C MET A 117 -10.15 15.45 -5.61
N TRP A 118 -10.65 15.46 -6.85
CA TRP A 118 -11.09 16.70 -7.52
C TRP A 118 -12.21 17.39 -6.76
N GLY A 119 -13.21 16.63 -6.31
CA GLY A 119 -14.30 17.17 -5.51
C GLY A 119 -13.82 17.80 -4.21
N GLY A 120 -12.90 17.15 -3.49
CA GLY A 120 -12.33 17.68 -2.25
C GLY A 120 -11.54 18.98 -2.48
N PHE A 121 -10.74 19.02 -3.56
CA PHE A 121 -9.99 20.22 -3.91
C PHE A 121 -10.91 21.40 -4.22
N VAL A 122 -11.89 21.20 -5.10
CA VAL A 122 -12.86 22.24 -5.51
C VAL A 122 -13.70 22.69 -4.32
N PHE A 123 -14.14 21.74 -3.49
CA PHE A 123 -14.90 22.05 -2.27
C PHE A 123 -14.07 22.89 -1.30
N GLY A 124 -12.83 22.48 -1.01
CA GLY A 124 -11.94 23.20 -0.10
C GLY A 124 -11.62 24.61 -0.60
N ALA A 125 -11.21 24.77 -1.86
CA ALA A 125 -10.90 26.08 -2.43
C ALA A 125 -12.13 26.98 -2.51
N GLY A 126 -13.24 26.45 -3.05
CA GLY A 126 -14.48 27.20 -3.24
C GLY A 126 -15.12 27.64 -1.93
N ALA A 127 -15.22 26.75 -0.94
CA ALA A 127 -15.84 27.07 0.34
C ALA A 127 -14.99 28.08 1.15
N THR A 128 -13.66 27.99 1.10
CA THR A 128 -12.78 28.97 1.74
C THR A 128 -12.90 30.36 1.11
N ILE A 129 -12.90 30.44 -0.23
CA ILE A 129 -13.02 31.72 -0.94
C ILE A 129 -14.39 32.35 -0.70
N ALA A 130 -15.48 31.58 -0.85
CA ALA A 130 -16.84 32.10 -0.79
C ALA A 130 -17.32 32.37 0.65
N GLY A 131 -16.91 31.54 1.62
CA GLY A 131 -17.48 31.54 2.97
C GLY A 131 -16.81 32.49 3.96
N ASN A 132 -15.80 33.26 3.56
CA ASN A 132 -14.98 34.06 4.48
C ASN A 132 -14.42 33.22 5.66
N LEU A 133 -14.04 31.97 5.39
CA LEU A 133 -13.62 31.02 6.42
C LEU A 133 -12.10 31.05 6.57
N GLU A 134 -11.56 32.02 7.31
CA GLU A 134 -10.10 32.10 7.54
C GLU A 134 -9.66 30.96 8.47
N MET A 135 -9.86 31.11 9.79
CA MET A 135 -9.55 30.05 10.76
C MET A 135 -10.45 28.80 10.61
N ASN A 136 -11.71 29.00 10.22
CA ASN A 136 -12.71 27.92 10.17
C ASN A 136 -12.53 26.97 8.97
N SER A 137 -11.74 27.35 7.97
CA SER A 137 -11.53 26.50 6.78
C SER A 137 -10.82 25.19 7.08
N LEU A 138 -10.10 25.10 8.21
CA LEU A 138 -9.43 23.87 8.64
C LEU A 138 -10.41 22.75 9.05
N PHE A 139 -11.69 23.06 9.25
CA PHE A 139 -12.73 22.04 9.47
C PHE A 139 -13.25 21.42 8.15
N LEU A 140 -13.01 22.05 7.00
CA LEU A 140 -13.49 21.55 5.70
C LEU A 140 -12.88 20.20 5.30
N PRO A 141 -11.55 19.95 5.48
CA PRO A 141 -10.95 18.66 5.15
C PRO A 141 -11.54 17.47 5.91
N PRO A 142 -11.62 17.46 7.26
CA PRO A 142 -12.22 16.31 7.97
C PRO A 142 -13.72 16.16 7.65
N LEU A 143 -14.45 17.25 7.42
CA LEU A 143 -15.86 17.21 7.02
C LEU A 143 -16.04 16.50 5.67
N TYR A 144 -15.28 16.92 4.65
CA TYR A 144 -15.36 16.30 3.32
C TYR A 144 -14.88 14.85 3.34
N ALA A 145 -13.78 14.56 4.04
CA ALA A 145 -13.25 13.22 4.18
C ALA A 145 -14.24 12.28 4.89
N GLY A 146 -14.93 12.76 5.92
CA GLY A 146 -16.00 12.04 6.61
C GLY A 146 -17.18 11.73 5.69
N ALA A 147 -17.63 12.71 4.89
CA ALA A 147 -18.67 12.49 3.89
C ALA A 147 -18.27 11.43 2.85
N MET A 148 -16.98 11.34 2.51
CA MET A 148 -16.44 10.33 1.59
C MET A 148 -16.37 8.91 2.18
N ILE A 149 -16.78 8.68 3.43
CA ILE A 149 -16.96 7.32 3.98
C ILE A 149 -18.21 6.66 3.41
N LEU A 150 -19.28 7.43 3.18
CA LEU A 150 -20.62 6.93 2.87
C LEU A 150 -20.74 6.20 1.51
N PRO A 151 -20.18 6.71 0.40
CA PRO A 151 -20.44 6.08 -0.90
C PRO A 151 -19.84 4.69 -0.99
N ARG A 152 -20.58 3.71 -1.54
CA ARG A 152 -20.02 2.36 -1.76
C ARG A 152 -18.89 2.38 -2.78
N ILE A 153 -17.95 1.46 -2.64
CA ILE A 153 -16.85 1.25 -3.59
C ILE A 153 -17.09 -0.06 -4.29
N HIS A 154 -17.09 -0.01 -5.62
CA HIS A 154 -17.18 -1.17 -6.48
C HIS A 154 -15.80 -1.48 -7.05
N VAL A 155 -15.59 -2.75 -7.40
CA VAL A 155 -14.37 -3.20 -8.06
C VAL A 155 -14.25 -2.50 -9.41
N THR A 156 -13.09 -1.92 -9.69
CA THR A 156 -12.82 -1.29 -10.99
C THR A 156 -12.35 -2.37 -11.96
N LYS A 157 -12.98 -2.47 -13.15
CA LYS A 157 -12.64 -3.51 -14.14
C LYS A 157 -11.14 -3.56 -14.50
N GLY A 158 -10.48 -2.40 -14.58
CA GLY A 158 -9.06 -2.30 -14.90
C GLY A 158 -8.09 -2.57 -13.75
N SER A 159 -8.58 -2.91 -12.54
CA SER A 159 -7.72 -3.25 -11.40
C SER A 159 -7.74 -4.73 -11.02
N LEU A 160 -8.58 -5.55 -11.67
CA LEU A 160 -8.58 -6.98 -11.46
C LEU A 160 -7.31 -7.59 -12.07
N THR A 161 -6.49 -8.23 -11.24
CA THR A 161 -5.37 -9.03 -11.72
C THR A 161 -5.84 -10.41 -12.19
N ASP A 162 -6.89 -10.94 -11.57
CA ASP A 162 -7.45 -12.26 -11.86
C ASP A 162 -8.93 -12.14 -12.28
N PRO A 163 -9.29 -12.49 -13.53
CA PRO A 163 -10.68 -12.44 -14.00
C PRO A 163 -11.62 -13.40 -13.27
N THR A 164 -11.10 -14.49 -12.69
CA THR A 164 -11.92 -15.48 -11.98
C THR A 164 -12.52 -14.94 -10.68
N MET A 165 -11.97 -13.83 -10.18
CA MET A 165 -12.41 -13.17 -8.95
C MET A 165 -13.59 -12.21 -9.17
N GLU A 166 -14.02 -12.00 -10.42
CA GLU A 166 -15.16 -11.13 -10.71
C GLU A 166 -16.45 -11.72 -10.11
N GLY A 167 -17.14 -10.92 -9.28
CA GLY A 167 -18.36 -11.35 -8.60
C GLY A 167 -18.14 -12.07 -7.26
N ASN A 168 -16.90 -12.36 -6.87
CA ASN A 168 -16.61 -12.90 -5.55
C ASN A 168 -16.84 -11.84 -4.45
N GLU A 169 -17.69 -12.15 -3.47
CA GLU A 169 -18.10 -11.21 -2.42
C GLU A 169 -16.93 -10.83 -1.50
N GLU A 170 -16.10 -11.79 -1.11
CA GLU A 170 -14.96 -11.58 -0.22
C GLU A 170 -13.85 -10.76 -0.87
N TYR A 171 -13.59 -11.01 -2.15
CA TYR A 171 -12.72 -10.18 -2.97
C TYR A 171 -13.23 -8.74 -3.02
N ALA A 172 -14.52 -8.55 -3.31
CA ALA A 172 -15.13 -7.22 -3.36
C ALA A 172 -15.08 -6.52 -2.00
N TYR A 173 -15.24 -7.27 -0.91
CA TYR A 173 -15.12 -6.76 0.45
C TYR A 173 -13.71 -6.23 0.75
N GLY A 174 -12.67 -7.04 0.51
CA GLY A 174 -11.27 -6.64 0.66
C GLY A 174 -10.89 -5.45 -0.22
N TYR A 175 -11.33 -5.45 -1.48
CA TYR A 175 -11.13 -4.34 -2.39
C TYR A 175 -11.77 -3.04 -1.86
N SER A 176 -13.00 -3.13 -1.37
CA SER A 176 -13.74 -1.98 -0.84
C SER A 176 -13.11 -1.41 0.43
N LYS A 177 -12.54 -2.26 1.31
CA LYS A 177 -11.90 -1.85 2.56
C LYS A 177 -10.69 -0.96 2.30
N VAL A 178 -9.75 -1.41 1.46
CA VAL A 178 -8.58 -0.61 1.08
C VAL A 178 -8.98 0.61 0.24
N GLY A 179 -9.94 0.44 -0.67
CA GLY A 179 -10.48 1.53 -1.48
C GLY A 179 -11.05 2.67 -0.64
N LYS A 180 -11.80 2.36 0.43
CA LYS A 180 -12.44 3.35 1.31
C LYS A 180 -11.38 4.18 2.02
N SER A 181 -10.40 3.52 2.64
CA SER A 181 -9.29 4.19 3.30
C SER A 181 -8.53 5.12 2.35
N LYS A 182 -8.17 4.64 1.15
CA LYS A 182 -7.52 5.46 0.11
C LYS A 182 -8.35 6.67 -0.29
N ARG A 183 -9.67 6.51 -0.47
CA ARG A 183 -10.56 7.60 -0.85
C ARG A 183 -10.60 8.67 0.22
N VAL A 184 -10.80 8.28 1.47
CA VAL A 184 -10.83 9.19 2.63
C VAL A 184 -9.51 9.96 2.74
N VAL A 185 -8.37 9.26 2.81
CA VAL A 185 -7.06 9.90 2.96
C VAL A 185 -6.73 10.83 1.79
N ARG A 186 -6.95 10.40 0.54
CA ARG A 186 -6.67 11.26 -0.63
C ARG A 186 -7.60 12.45 -0.72
N SER A 187 -8.88 12.30 -0.36
CA SER A 187 -9.82 13.41 -0.32
C SER A 187 -9.48 14.43 0.77
N LEU A 188 -9.01 13.97 1.95
CA LEU A 188 -8.52 14.81 3.03
C LEU A 188 -7.36 15.69 2.55
N ILE A 189 -6.31 15.06 2.01
CA ILE A 189 -5.12 15.76 1.51
C ILE A 189 -5.50 16.74 0.39
N SER A 190 -6.38 16.33 -0.52
CA SER A 190 -6.84 17.19 -1.62
C SER A 190 -7.62 18.40 -1.15
N THR A 191 -8.48 18.21 -0.14
CA THR A 191 -9.27 19.30 0.45
C THR A 191 -8.37 20.27 1.20
N PHE A 192 -7.37 19.78 1.93
CA PHE A 192 -6.34 20.64 2.54
C PHE A 192 -5.60 21.48 1.49
N ALA A 193 -5.20 20.87 0.38
CA ALA A 193 -4.56 21.60 -0.72
C ALA A 193 -5.52 22.67 -1.31
N GLY A 194 -6.80 22.32 -1.47
CA GLY A 194 -7.83 23.27 -1.89
C GLY A 194 -7.97 24.45 -0.94
N VAL A 195 -8.06 24.20 0.37
CA VAL A 195 -8.12 25.23 1.41
C VAL A 195 -6.91 26.16 1.35
N ALA A 196 -5.69 25.60 1.25
CA ALA A 196 -4.46 26.40 1.15
C ALA A 196 -4.48 27.33 -0.08
N VAL A 197 -4.90 26.80 -1.23
CA VAL A 197 -5.08 27.61 -2.46
C VAL A 197 -6.16 28.67 -2.26
N GLY A 198 -7.28 28.32 -1.64
CA GLY A 198 -8.37 29.24 -1.35
C GLY A 198 -7.95 30.41 -0.46
N LEU A 199 -7.19 30.14 0.60
CA LEU A 199 -6.61 31.15 1.48
C LEU A 199 -5.62 32.05 0.72
N ALA A 200 -4.73 31.47 -0.08
CA ALA A 200 -3.75 32.22 -0.86
C ALA A 200 -4.42 33.14 -1.89
N VAL A 201 -5.39 32.63 -2.66
CA VAL A 201 -6.16 33.45 -3.61
C VAL A 201 -6.85 34.59 -2.89
N ARG A 202 -7.45 34.30 -1.73
CA ARG A 202 -8.17 35.31 -0.99
C ARG A 202 -7.25 36.40 -0.43
N GLN A 203 -6.12 36.03 0.17
CA GLN A 203 -5.17 37.00 0.74
C GLN A 203 -4.46 37.83 -0.34
N LEU A 204 -4.07 37.21 -1.45
CA LEU A 204 -3.25 37.87 -2.47
C LEU A 204 -4.06 38.62 -3.52
N ILE A 205 -5.27 38.16 -3.84
CA ILE A 205 -6.07 38.72 -4.94
C ILE A 205 -7.27 39.52 -4.40
N ILE A 206 -7.98 38.98 -3.40
CA ILE A 206 -9.25 39.57 -2.94
C ILE A 206 -9.02 40.63 -1.86
N ASN A 207 -8.17 40.35 -0.87
CA ASN A 207 -7.85 41.26 0.24
C ASN A 207 -6.34 41.51 0.38
N PRO A 208 -5.68 42.15 -0.60
CA PRO A 208 -4.24 42.40 -0.55
C PRO A 208 -3.79 43.40 0.53
N ASN A 209 -4.70 44.17 1.14
CA ASN A 209 -4.36 45.39 1.91
C ASN A 209 -4.48 45.27 3.44
N LEU A 210 -4.19 44.12 4.05
CA LEU A 210 -4.12 44.03 5.53
C LEU A 210 -2.80 44.55 6.14
N GLU A 211 -1.86 45.06 5.34
CA GLU A 211 -0.58 45.63 5.82
C GLU A 211 -0.48 47.17 5.70
N GLY A 212 -1.61 47.89 5.57
CA GLY A 212 -1.56 49.34 5.43
C GLY A 212 -2.76 50.08 6.00
N TYR A 213 -2.87 50.14 7.33
CA TYR A 213 -3.44 51.27 8.08
C TYR A 213 -2.88 51.23 9.51
N ASP A 214 -2.58 52.43 10.04
CA ASP A 214 -1.83 52.77 11.26
C ASP A 214 -2.14 51.99 12.55
#